data_AF-A0A9Q1BTF7-F1
#
_entry.id   AF-A0A9Q1BTF7-F1
#
_cell.length_a   1.000
_cell.length_b   1.000
_cell.length_c   1.000
_cell.angle_alpha   90.00
_cell.angle_beta   90.00
_cell.angle_gamma   90.00
#
_symmetry.space_group_name_H-M   'P 1'
#
loop_
_entity.id
_entity.type
_entity.pdbx_description
1 polymer ?
#
loop_
_entity_poly.entity_id
_entity_poly.type
_entity_poly.pdbx_seq_one_letter_code
_entity_poly.pdbx_strand_id
1 'polypeptide(L)'
;MLTCDSPNVVYLLSCDRCSYGNYVGETSNPFRFRFNYHKMTIHDNSRGYPVAEHFNLPDHSIDNLKCTLIVSGFNSLICRKRREMQ
;
A
#
# COMPACT_ATOMS: atom_id res chain seq x y z
N MET A 1 12.18 -13.74 4.01
CA MET A 1 10.71 -13.69 3.87
C MET A 1 10.25 -12.29 4.25
N LEU A 2 9.38 -11.67 3.45
CA LEU A 2 8.83 -10.35 3.77
C LEU A 2 7.68 -10.49 4.78
N THR A 3 7.66 -9.61 5.77
CA THR A 3 6.62 -9.58 6.82
C THR A 3 6.16 -8.16 7.05
N CYS A 4 5.08 -7.98 7.83
CA CYS A 4 4.59 -6.66 8.22
C CYS A 4 5.62 -5.85 9.03
N ASP A 5 6.64 -6.49 9.60
CA ASP A 5 7.74 -5.84 10.31
C ASP A 5 8.88 -5.38 9.38
N SER A 6 8.85 -5.77 8.11
CA SER A 6 9.90 -5.39 7.15
C SER A 6 9.85 -3.89 6.85
N PRO A 7 10.97 -3.16 7.02
CA PRO A 7 11.11 -1.78 6.58
C PRO A 7 11.55 -1.69 5.12
N ASN A 8 11.51 -0.49 4.55
CA ASN A 8 11.96 -0.19 3.18
C ASN A 8 11.31 -1.11 2.13
N VAL A 9 9.98 -1.19 2.16
CA VAL A 9 9.19 -2.11 1.33
C VAL A 9 8.44 -1.35 0.24
N VAL A 10 8.40 -1.92 -0.96
CA VAL A 10 7.40 -1.62 -1.99
C VAL A 10 6.29 -2.66 -1.91
N TYR A 11 5.05 -2.20 -1.90
CA TYR A 11 3.87 -3.02 -1.71
C TYR A 11 2.77 -2.66 -2.72
N LEU A 12 1.88 -3.63 -2.95
CA LEU A 12 0.64 -3.46 -3.68
C LEU A 12 -0.52 -3.59 -2.71
N LEU A 13 -1.42 -2.61 -2.73
CA LEU A 13 -2.77 -2.73 -2.20
C LEU A 13 -3.70 -3.01 -3.37
N SER A 14 -4.56 -4.02 -3.23
CA SER A 14 -5.53 -4.39 -4.27
C SER A 14 -6.93 -4.54 -3.68
N CYS A 15 -7.92 -4.30 -4.53
CA CYS A 15 -9.33 -4.53 -4.24
C CYS A 15 -9.76 -5.89 -4.80
N ASP A 16 -10.45 -6.70 -3.99
CA ASP A 16 -11.00 -7.98 -4.45
C ASP A 16 -12.37 -7.88 -5.15
N ARG A 17 -12.97 -6.68 -5.20
CA ARG A 17 -14.25 -6.41 -5.90
C ARG A 17 -14.09 -5.96 -7.34
N CYS A 18 -12.94 -5.38 -7.69
CA CYS A 18 -12.75 -4.74 -8.98
C CYS A 18 -11.30 -4.84 -9.47
N SER A 19 -11.09 -4.73 -10.78
CA SER A 19 -9.76 -4.86 -11.40
C SER A 19 -8.94 -3.56 -11.41
N TYR A 20 -9.55 -2.40 -11.18
CA TYR A 20 -8.90 -1.10 -11.26
C TYR A 20 -8.51 -0.52 -9.89
N GLY A 21 -8.95 -1.11 -8.78
CA GLY A 21 -8.63 -0.70 -7.42
C GLY A 21 -7.25 -1.16 -6.95
N ASN A 22 -6.21 -0.88 -7.73
CA ASN A 22 -4.82 -1.23 -7.42
C ASN A 22 -4.01 0.02 -7.06
N TYR A 23 -3.21 -0.06 -6.01
CA TYR A 23 -2.35 1.02 -5.55
C TYR A 23 -0.96 0.49 -5.19
N VAL A 24 0.06 0.98 -5.89
CA VAL A 24 1.46 0.69 -5.55
C VAL A 24 1.98 1.79 -4.66
N GLY A 25 2.58 1.40 -3.54
CA GLY A 25 3.15 2.33 -2.58
C GLY A 25 4.46 1.83 -2.01
N GLU A 26 5.10 2.71 -1.27
CA GLU A 26 6.36 2.44 -0.59
C GLU A 26 6.33 2.97 0.84
N THR A 27 7.23 2.46 1.67
CA THR A 27 7.49 3.00 3.01
C THR A 27 8.89 2.67 3.48
N SER A 28 9.52 3.61 4.20
CA SER A 28 10.77 3.36 4.92
C SER A 28 10.54 2.73 6.30
N ASN A 29 9.38 2.98 6.91
CA ASN A 29 8.98 2.38 8.18
C ASN A 29 8.58 0.90 8.01
N PRO A 30 8.51 0.11 9.09
CA PRO A 30 7.86 -1.20 9.05
C PRO A 30 6.48 -1.13 8.40
N PHE A 31 6.22 -2.04 7.46
CA PHE A 31 5.00 -2.01 6.63
C PHE A 31 3.70 -1.90 7.44
N ARG A 32 3.63 -2.54 8.62
CA ARG A 32 2.46 -2.48 9.51
C ARG A 32 2.01 -1.05 9.81
N PHE A 33 2.94 -0.10 9.97
CA PHE A 33 2.58 1.28 10.26
C PHE A 33 1.92 1.94 9.05
N ARG A 34 2.46 1.69 7.85
CA ARG A 34 1.88 2.22 6.61
C ARG A 34 0.52 1.59 6.32
N PHE A 35 0.37 0.29 6.54
CA PHE A 35 -0.91 -0.39 6.37
C PHE A 35 -1.96 0.11 7.36
N ASN A 36 -1.61 0.29 8.63
CA ASN A 36 -2.50 0.89 9.62
C ASN A 36 -2.92 2.32 9.26
N TYR A 37 -2.01 3.12 8.71
CA TYR A 37 -2.33 4.46 8.23
C TYR A 37 -3.38 4.43 7.10
N HIS A 38 -3.25 3.52 6.13
CA HIS A 38 -4.28 3.34 5.09
C HIS A 38 -5.63 2.92 5.69
N LYS A 39 -5.64 2.01 6.68
CA LYS A 39 -6.89 1.62 7.36
C LYS A 39 -7.53 2.81 8.09
N MET A 40 -6.73 3.62 8.75
CA MET A 40 -7.20 4.84 9.43
C MET A 40 -7.80 5.83 8.43
N THR A 41 -7.13 6.11 7.31
CA THR A 41 -7.65 7.05 6.31
C THR A 41 -8.93 6.54 5.65
N ILE A 42 -9.07 5.22 5.42
CA ILE A 42 -10.32 4.60 4.97
C ILE A 42 -11.42 4.82 6.01
N HIS A 43 -11.16 4.47 7.27
CA HIS A 43 -12.13 4.63 8.37
C HIS A 43 -12.60 6.08 8.53
N ASP A 44 -11.68 7.03 8.44
CA ASP A 44 -11.97 8.46 8.62
C ASP A 44 -12.52 9.12 7.34
N ASN A 45 -12.73 8.35 6.27
CA ASN A 45 -13.17 8.83 4.96
C ASN A 45 -12.35 10.04 4.48
N SER A 46 -11.02 9.94 4.64
CA SER A 46 -10.09 11.05 4.39
C SER A 46 -10.00 11.36 2.89
N ARG A 47 -10.33 12.60 2.53
CA ARG A 47 -10.19 13.10 1.15
C ARG A 47 -8.73 13.31 0.75
N GLY A 48 -8.44 13.16 -0.55
CA GLY A 48 -7.10 13.29 -1.11
C GLY A 48 -6.23 12.03 -0.95
N TYR A 49 -6.77 10.95 -0.40
CA TYR A 49 -6.10 9.66 -0.29
C TYR A 49 -6.79 8.66 -1.22
N PRO A 50 -6.18 8.30 -2.37
CA PRO A 50 -6.83 7.47 -3.38
C PRO A 50 -7.33 6.11 -2.87
N VAL A 51 -6.58 5.52 -1.93
CA VAL A 51 -6.98 4.25 -1.28
C VAL A 51 -8.23 4.46 -0.42
N ALA A 52 -8.27 5.52 0.40
CA ALA A 52 -9.43 5.83 1.22
C ALA A 52 -10.65 6.15 0.36
N GLU A 53 -10.48 6.98 -0.66
CA GLU A 53 -11.56 7.35 -1.58
C GLU A 53 -12.12 6.13 -2.30
N HIS A 54 -11.28 5.20 -2.75
CA HIS A 54 -11.71 3.97 -3.40
C HIS A 54 -12.55 3.08 -2.49
N PHE A 55 -12.07 2.78 -1.28
CA PHE A 55 -12.75 1.87 -0.35
C PHE A 55 -13.95 2.49 0.39
N ASN A 56 -14.22 3.78 0.16
CA ASN A 56 -15.45 4.45 0.58
C ASN A 56 -16.48 4.63 -0.55
N LEU A 57 -16.24 4.05 -1.73
CA LEU A 57 -17.24 3.96 -2.81
C LEU A 57 -18.34 2.94 -2.47
N PRO A 58 -19.55 3.06 -3.07
CA PRO A 58 -20.58 2.02 -2.96
C PRO A 58 -20.04 0.64 -3.31
N ASP A 59 -20.48 -0.39 -2.58
CA ASP A 59 -20.06 -1.81 -2.71
C ASP A 59 -18.58 -2.12 -2.42
N HIS A 60 -17.83 -1.14 -1.91
CA HIS A 60 -16.44 -1.30 -1.47
C HIS A 60 -16.34 -1.06 0.03
N SER A 61 -15.49 -1.84 0.69
CA SER A 61 -15.14 -1.62 2.10
C SER A 61 -13.71 -2.06 2.37
N ILE A 62 -13.22 -1.76 3.58
CA ILE A 62 -11.91 -2.21 4.06
C ILE A 62 -11.73 -3.74 4.00
N ASP A 63 -12.81 -4.55 4.03
CA ASP A 63 -12.71 -6.01 3.95
C ASP A 63 -12.26 -6.48 2.56
N ASN A 64 -12.49 -5.64 1.55
CA ASN A 64 -12.08 -5.88 0.17
C ASN A 64 -10.62 -5.51 -0.08
N LEU A 65 -9.94 -4.89 0.89
CA LEU A 65 -8.54 -4.50 0.80
C LEU A 65 -7.64 -5.72 1.04
N LYS A 66 -6.82 -6.05 0.04
CA LYS A 66 -5.73 -7.02 0.15
C LYS A 66 -4.39 -6.30 0.04
N CYS A 67 -3.35 -6.88 0.63
CA CYS A 67 -1.99 -6.37 0.54
C CYS A 67 -1.00 -7.45 0.14
N THR A 68 -0.05 -7.08 -0.72
CA THR A 68 1.07 -7.93 -1.13
C THR A 68 2.37 -7.15 -0.97
N LEU A 69 3.32 -7.70 -0.22
CA LEU A 69 4.69 -7.16 -0.14
C LEU A 69 5.47 -7.67 -1.35
N ILE A 70 5.98 -6.75 -2.17
CA ILE A 70 6.64 -7.11 -3.43
C ILE A 70 8.14 -7.30 -3.19
N VAL A 71 8.80 -6.28 -2.62
CA VAL A 71 10.25 -6.26 -2.49
C VAL A 71 10.69 -5.36 -1.33
N SER A 72 11.79 -5.71 -0.68
CA SER A 72 12.46 -4.91 0.35
C SER A 72 13.99 -4.92 0.16
N GLY A 73 14.72 -4.28 1.08
CA GLY A 73 16.19 -4.31 1.08
C GLY A 73 16.82 -3.21 0.23
N PHE A 74 16.11 -2.10 0.02
CA PHE A 74 16.70 -0.93 -0.62
C PHE A 74 17.55 -0.15 0.39
N ASN A 75 18.86 -0.03 0.10
CA ASN A 75 19.80 0.74 0.92
C ASN A 75 19.61 2.26 0.79
N SER A 76 18.90 2.72 -0.25
CA SER A 76 18.47 4.11 -0.42
C SER A 76 17.33 4.21 -1.45
N LEU A 77 16.56 5.30 -1.41
CA LEU A 77 15.58 5.67 -2.44
C LEU A 77 16.21 5.72 -3.85
N ILE A 78 17.48 6.12 -3.94
CA ILE A 78 18.24 6.21 -5.18
C ILE A 78 18.55 4.81 -5.74
N CYS A 79 18.93 3.86 -4.88
CA CYS A 79 19.16 2.46 -5.28
C CYS A 79 17.87 1.80 -5.80
N ARG A 80 16.71 2.17 -5.26
CA ARG A 80 15.42 1.68 -5.76
C ARG A 80 15.10 2.24 -7.15
N LYS A 81 15.12 3.57 -7.32
CA LYS A 81 14.82 4.22 -8.61
C LYS A 81 15.74 3.75 -9.74
N ARG A 82 17.00 3.42 -9.43
CA ARG A 82 17.95 2.87 -10.42
C ARG A 82 17.58 1.46 -10.91
N ARG A 83 16.92 0.64 -10.07
CA ARG A 83 16.47 -0.71 -10.48
C ARG A 83 15.18 -0.71 -11.30
N GLU A 84 14.44 0.41 -11.30
CA GLU A 84 13.24 0.59 -12.15
C GLU A 84 13.60 0.99 -13.59
N MET A 85 14.86 1.39 -13.83
CA MET A 85 15.38 1.83 -15.15
C MET A 85 16.25 0.77 -15.85
N GLN A 86 16.28 -0.47 -15.35
CA GLN A 86 16.99 -1.62 -15.95
C GLN A 86 15.97 -2.68 -16.37
#